data_AF-A0A3S4B4W7-F1
#
_entry.id   AF-A0A3S4B4W7-F1
#
_cell.length_a   1.000
_cell.length_b   1.000
_cell.length_c   1.000
_cell.angle_alpha   90.00
_cell.angle_beta   90.00
_cell.angle_gamma   90.00
#
_symmetry.space_group_name_H-M   'P 1'
#
loop_
_entity.id
_entity.type
_entity.pdbx_description
1 polymer ?
#
loop_
_entity_poly.entity_id
_entity_poly.type
_entity_poly.pdbx_seq_one_letter_code
_entity_poly.pdbx_strand_id
1 'polypeptide(L)'
;MAAAQLGLGEVPTLKLSHLSAGERRAYVLADNKLALNAGWDTEILAIELQALIDLDFDGSVTGFSLADADLALDQARESAPDAAEGSDLVCNGWRGQGQAARATGTKGRQFQGSNAAKSVFL
;
A
#
# COMPACT_ATOMS: atom_id res chain seq x y z
N MET A 1 13.68 17.80 -1.83
CA MET A 1 14.95 17.63 -2.56
C MET A 1 16.03 17.23 -1.56
N ALA A 2 16.11 15.96 -1.18
CA ALA A 2 17.05 15.52 -0.14
C ALA A 2 18.47 15.28 -0.69
N ALA A 3 18.60 14.59 -1.83
CA ALA A 3 19.89 14.31 -2.46
C ALA A 3 20.69 15.58 -2.78
N ALA A 4 20.01 16.63 -3.27
CA ALA A 4 20.63 17.93 -3.54
C ALA A 4 21.11 18.63 -2.26
N GLN A 5 20.37 18.51 -1.15
CA GLN A 5 20.77 19.06 0.15
C GLN A 5 21.98 18.31 0.74
N LEU A 6 22.13 17.02 0.39
CA LEU A 6 23.28 16.19 0.78
C LEU A 6 24.48 16.33 -0.19
N GLY A 7 24.39 17.18 -1.22
CA GLY A 7 25.47 17.38 -2.19
C GLY A 7 25.77 16.16 -3.08
N LEU A 8 24.83 15.21 -3.19
CA LEU A 8 25.01 14.00 -3.99
C LEU A 8 24.90 14.33 -5.48
N GLY A 9 25.98 14.09 -6.24
CA GLY A 9 26.03 14.28 -7.68
C GLY A 9 25.29 13.19 -8.48
N GLU A 10 25.14 12.00 -7.89
CA GLU A 10 24.44 10.87 -8.50
C GLU A 10 23.58 10.14 -7.45
N VAL A 11 22.43 9.61 -7.87
CA VAL A 11 21.49 8.88 -7.01
C VAL A 11 21.18 7.52 -7.65
N PRO A 12 21.30 6.40 -6.91
CA PRO A 12 20.89 5.09 -7.42
C PRO A 12 19.40 5.09 -7.79
N THR A 13 19.07 4.68 -9.02
CA THR A 13 17.69 4.61 -9.49
C THR A 13 17.41 3.28 -10.20
N LEU A 14 16.19 2.76 -10.03
CA LEU A 14 15.71 1.61 -10.79
C LEU A 14 14.86 2.09 -11.97
N LYS A 15 15.31 1.83 -13.20
CA LYS A 15 14.62 2.25 -14.42
C LYS A 15 13.59 1.22 -14.86
N LEU A 16 12.31 1.58 -14.82
CA LEU A 16 11.21 0.76 -15.36
C LEU A 16 11.02 1.02 -16.87
N SER A 17 11.86 0.41 -17.71
CA SER A 17 11.87 0.61 -19.18
C SER A 17 10.76 -0.13 -19.94
N HIS A 18 10.11 -1.11 -19.31
CA HIS A 18 9.14 -2.00 -19.95
C HIS A 18 7.70 -1.49 -19.89
N LEU A 19 7.42 -0.40 -19.18
CA LEU A 19 6.07 0.14 -19.01
C LEU A 19 5.65 1.01 -20.20
N SER A 20 4.50 0.67 -20.79
CA SER A 20 3.80 1.49 -21.77
C SER A 20 3.31 2.82 -21.15
N ALA A 21 2.88 3.76 -22.00
CA ALA A 21 2.36 5.03 -21.53
C ALA A 21 1.13 4.89 -20.62
N GLY A 22 0.29 3.87 -20.87
CA GLY A 22 -0.87 3.58 -20.02
C GLY A 22 -0.46 3.01 -18.66
N GLU A 23 0.44 2.04 -18.66
CA GLU A 23 0.92 1.38 -17.43
C GLU A 23 1.68 2.35 -16.52
N ARG A 24 2.46 3.28 -17.09
CA ARG A 24 3.11 4.34 -16.30
C ARG A 24 2.11 5.21 -15.56
N ARG A 25 1.00 5.59 -16.20
CA ARG A 25 -0.05 6.38 -15.55
C ARG A 25 -0.76 5.57 -14.47
N ALA A 26 -1.05 4.30 -14.74
CA ALA A 26 -1.64 3.41 -13.74
C ALA A 26 -0.73 3.22 -12.52
N TYR A 27 0.58 3.05 -12.74
CA TYR A 27 1.58 2.91 -11.69
C TYR A 27 1.64 4.13 -10.76
N VAL A 28 1.65 5.34 -11.33
CA VAL A 28 1.63 6.58 -10.54
C VAL A 28 0.38 6.67 -9.65
N LEU A 29 -0.79 6.28 -10.18
CA LEU A 29 -2.03 6.27 -9.39
C LEU A 29 -2.01 5.21 -8.29
N ALA A 30 -1.45 4.03 -8.58
CA ALA A 30 -1.32 2.95 -7.60
C ALA A 30 -0.39 3.35 -6.44
N ASP A 31 0.77 3.94 -6.75
CA ASP A 31 1.74 4.42 -5.75
C ASP A 31 1.13 5.49 -4.83
N ASN A 32 0.44 6.47 -5.40
CA ASN A 32 -0.29 7.47 -4.61
C ASN A 32 -1.35 6.83 -3.71
N LYS A 33 -2.07 5.82 -4.20
CA LYS A 33 -3.08 5.12 -3.40
C LYS A 33 -2.44 4.32 -2.26
N LEU A 34 -1.29 3.70 -2.49
CA LEU A 34 -0.53 3.02 -1.43
C LEU A 34 -0.07 4.03 -0.38
N ALA A 35 0.46 5.19 -0.77
CA ALA A 35 0.85 6.24 0.18
C ALA A 35 -0.33 6.77 1.02
N LEU A 36 -1.50 6.95 0.41
CA LEU A 36 -2.71 7.37 1.16
C LEU A 36 -3.22 6.30 2.13
N ASN A 37 -2.92 5.04 1.86
CA ASN A 37 -3.27 3.92 2.73
C ASN A 37 -2.12 3.56 3.68
N ALA A 38 -0.99 4.26 3.62
CA ALA A 38 0.16 4.03 4.49
C ALA A 38 -0.12 4.69 5.85
N GLY A 39 -0.89 3.99 6.67
CA GLY A 39 -1.03 4.26 8.10
C GLY A 39 -0.16 3.30 8.91
N TRP A 40 0.15 3.69 10.15
CA TRP A 40 0.79 2.81 11.11
C TRP A 40 -0.26 2.17 12.01
N ASP A 41 -0.10 0.88 12.26
CA ASP A 41 -0.76 0.23 13.39
C ASP A 41 0.03 0.60 14.65
N THR A 42 -0.59 1.33 15.55
CA THR A 42 0.07 1.91 16.73
C THR A 42 0.52 0.84 17.72
N GLU A 43 -0.20 -0.28 17.82
CA GLU A 43 0.16 -1.39 18.71
C GLU A 43 1.40 -2.11 18.19
N ILE A 44 1.41 -2.44 16.90
CA ILE A 44 2.57 -3.08 16.26
C ILE A 44 3.78 -2.14 16.28
N LEU A 45 3.57 -0.86 15.95
CA LEU A 45 4.63 0.15 15.96
C LEU A 45 5.27 0.29 17.35
N ALA A 46 4.46 0.34 18.41
CA ALA A 46 4.94 0.39 19.79
C ALA A 46 5.82 -0.82 20.15
N ILE A 47 5.41 -2.03 19.75
CA ILE A 47 6.18 -3.26 20.00
C ILE A 47 7.55 -3.21 19.29
N GLU A 48 7.56 -2.83 18.02
CA GLU A 48 8.81 -2.74 17.24
C GLU A 48 9.76 -1.66 17.78
N LEU A 49 9.22 -0.49 18.17
CA LEU A 49 10.02 0.58 18.78
C LEU A 49 10.60 0.15 20.13
N GLN A 50 9.83 -0.54 20.97
CA GLN A 50 10.33 -1.08 22.23
C GLN A 50 11.43 -2.13 21.99
N ALA A 51 11.26 -3.00 20.99
CA ALA A 51 12.27 -4.00 20.64
C ALA A 51 13.59 -3.35 20.17
N LEU A 52 13.53 -2.23 19.44
CA LEU A 52 14.73 -1.49 19.05
C LEU A 52 15.44 -0.86 20.25
N ILE A 53 14.71 -0.35 21.24
CA ILE A 53 15.27 0.17 22.49
C ILE A 53 15.97 -0.93 23.28
N ASP A 54 15.35 -2.11 23.38
CA ASP A 54 15.93 -3.26 24.09
C ASP A 54 17.21 -3.79 23.43
N LEU A 55 17.34 -3.58 22.11
CA LEU A 55 18.54 -3.89 21.33
C LEU A 55 19.62 -2.79 21.40
N ASP A 56 19.42 -1.73 22.18
CA ASP A 56 20.29 -0.54 22.26
C ASP A 56 20.55 0.08 20.86
N PHE A 57 19.55 0.00 19.97
CA PHE A 57 19.63 0.53 18.62
C PHE A 57 19.28 2.02 18.62
N ASP A 58 20.01 2.81 17.82
CA ASP A 58 19.73 4.24 17.70
C ASP A 58 18.40 4.47 16.95
N GLY A 59 17.36 4.81 17.70
CA GLY A 59 16.03 5.13 17.18
C GLY A 59 16.03 6.29 16.17
N SER A 60 17.04 7.17 16.18
CA SER A 60 17.12 8.30 15.23
C SER A 60 17.23 7.86 13.77
N VAL A 61 17.74 6.65 13.52
CA VAL A 61 17.91 6.08 12.17
C VAL A 61 16.56 5.68 11.54
N THR A 62 15.55 5.40 12.36
CA THR A 62 14.21 5.01 11.90
C THR A 62 13.42 6.18 11.31
N GLY A 63 13.82 7.41 11.61
CA GLY A 63 13.10 8.63 11.23
C GLY A 63 11.95 9.00 12.19
N PHE A 64 11.72 8.22 13.24
CA PHE A 64 10.83 8.61 14.34
C PHE A 64 11.58 9.47 15.36
N SER A 65 10.95 10.56 15.82
CA SER A 65 11.47 11.30 16.97
C SER A 65 11.14 10.57 18.27
N LEU A 66 11.85 10.90 19.36
CA LEU A 66 11.55 10.35 20.68
C LEU A 66 10.08 10.64 21.08
N ALA A 67 9.58 11.83 20.75
CA ALA A 67 8.20 12.20 21.01
C ALA A 67 7.18 11.37 20.21
N ASP A 68 7.51 10.99 18.97
CA ASP A 68 6.64 10.13 18.16
C ASP A 68 6.62 8.70 18.71
N ALA A 69 7.77 8.22 19.19
CA ALA A 69 7.88 6.91 19.83
C ALA A 69 7.10 6.85 21.16
N ASP A 70 7.26 7.86 22.01
CA ASP A 70 6.51 7.98 23.27
C ASP A 70 5.00 8.03 23.00
N LEU A 71 4.57 8.82 22.01
CA LEU A 71 3.16 8.91 21.61
C LEU A 71 2.61 7.55 21.12
N ALA A 72 3.38 6.82 20.32
CA ALA A 72 2.99 5.49 19.85
C ALA A 72 2.85 4.48 21.01
N LEU A 73 3.78 4.51 21.97
CA LEU A 73 3.74 3.66 23.17
C LEU A 73 2.53 3.99 24.05
N ASP A 74 2.22 5.27 24.23
CA ASP A 74 1.07 5.70 25.03
C ASP A 74 -0.27 5.36 24.35
N GLN A 75 -0.38 5.55 23.03
CA GLN A 75 -1.56 5.14 22.27
C GLN A 75 -1.83 3.63 22.33
N ALA A 76 -0.76 2.82 22.30
CA ALA A 76 -0.87 1.37 22.44
C ALA A 76 -1.36 0.97 23.85
N ARG A 77 -0.91 1.68 24.91
CA ARG A 77 -1.36 1.45 26.29
C ARG A 77 -2.85 1.81 26.50
N GLU A 78 -3.32 2.88 25.88
CA GLU A 78 -4.74 3.29 25.95
C GLU A 78 -5.66 2.37 25.14
N SER A 79 -5.13 1.76 24.08
CA SER A 79 -5.87 0.86 23.19
C SER A 79 -6.02 -0.56 23.75
N ALA A 80 -5.24 -0.94 24.76
CA ALA A 80 -5.35 -2.22 25.44
C ALA A 80 -6.44 -2.20 26.54
N PRO A 81 -7.65 -2.76 26.32
CA PRO A 81 -8.46 -3.22 27.45
C PRO A 81 -7.77 -4.42 28.11
N ASP A 82 -8.01 -4.57 29.40
CA ASP A 82 -7.46 -5.62 30.29
C ASP A 82 -7.30 -7.00 29.60
N ALA A 83 -6.14 -7.61 29.81
CA ALA A 83 -5.65 -8.75 29.03
C ALA A 83 -6.50 -10.03 29.19
N ALA A 84 -7.16 -10.44 28.11
CA ALA A 84 -7.45 -11.82 27.68
C ALA A 84 -8.17 -11.69 26.32
N GLU A 85 -7.71 -12.27 25.21
CA GLU A 85 -7.80 -13.69 24.90
C GLU A 85 -6.87 -14.05 23.72
N GLY A 86 -6.56 -15.34 23.61
CA GLY A 86 -5.45 -15.93 22.87
C GLY A 86 -5.36 -15.66 21.37
N SER A 87 -4.13 -15.47 20.92
CA SER A 87 -3.75 -15.47 19.51
C SER A 87 -3.85 -16.88 18.91
N ASP A 88 -4.96 -17.15 18.23
CA ASP A 88 -5.06 -18.23 17.23
C ASP A 88 -5.25 -17.61 15.84
N LEU A 89 -4.26 -16.81 15.41
CA LEU A 89 -4.15 -16.39 14.01
C LEU A 89 -3.44 -17.49 13.22
N VAL A 90 -4.20 -18.54 12.89
CA VAL A 90 -3.84 -19.51 11.87
C VAL A 90 -3.75 -18.79 10.52
N CYS A 91 -2.56 -18.85 9.91
CA CYS A 91 -2.27 -18.43 8.53
C CYS A 91 -3.07 -19.23 7.48
N ASN A 92 -4.37 -18.97 7.31
CA ASN A 92 -5.17 -19.58 6.24
C ASN A 92 -5.96 -18.52 5.44
N GLY A 93 -5.29 -17.80 4.55
CA GLY A 93 -5.94 -16.78 3.71
C GLY A 93 -5.45 -16.61 2.27
N TRP A 94 -4.41 -17.35 1.82
CA TRP A 94 -3.91 -17.29 0.44
C TRP A 94 -3.93 -18.65 -0.25
N ARG A 95 -5.04 -19.41 -0.08
CA ARG A 95 -5.32 -20.60 -0.89
C ARG A 95 -6.23 -20.18 -2.06
N GLY A 96 -5.70 -20.33 -3.27
CA GLY A 96 -6.23 -19.76 -4.50
C GLY A 96 -7.69 -20.08 -4.81
N GLN A 97 -8.35 -19.09 -5.40
CA GLN A 97 -9.54 -19.31 -6.23
C GLN A 97 -9.18 -19.00 -7.68
N GLY A 98 -8.57 -19.99 -8.34
CA GLY A 98 -8.84 -20.21 -9.74
C GLY A 98 -10.17 -20.95 -9.84
N GLN A 99 -11.21 -20.28 -10.32
CA GLN A 99 -12.39 -20.96 -10.86
C GLN A 99 -12.68 -20.44 -12.25
N ALA A 100 -12.44 -21.33 -13.20
CA ALA A 100 -12.80 -21.21 -14.59
C ALA A 100 -14.34 -21.27 -14.75
N ALA A 101 -14.92 -20.30 -15.44
CA ALA A 101 -16.25 -20.44 -16.03
C ALA A 101 -16.09 -20.50 -17.56
N ARG A 102 -16.12 -21.73 -18.09
CA ARG A 102 -16.26 -22.00 -19.53
C ARG A 102 -17.72 -21.73 -19.96
N ALA A 103 -17.81 -21.35 -21.21
CA ALA A 103 -18.99 -20.85 -21.92
C ALA A 103 -20.22 -21.75 -21.93
N THR A 104 -21.40 -21.11 -21.95
CA THR A 104 -22.60 -21.62 -22.61
C THR A 104 -23.15 -20.52 -23.52
N GLY A 105 -23.11 -20.77 -24.83
CA GLY A 105 -23.66 -19.86 -25.83
C GLY A 105 -25.17 -19.96 -25.92
N THR A 106 -25.79 -18.82 -26.24
CA THR A 106 -27.15 -18.77 -26.77
C THR A 106 -27.20 -17.69 -27.85
N LYS A 107 -27.30 -18.14 -29.11
CA LYS A 107 -27.61 -17.31 -30.28
C LYS A 107 -28.94 -16.59 -30.07
N GLY A 108 -29.04 -15.32 -30.45
CA GLY A 108 -30.35 -14.67 -30.54
C GLY A 108 -30.38 -13.21 -30.98
N ARG A 109 -30.51 -13.03 -32.30
CA ARG A 109 -31.18 -11.92 -33.02
C ARG A 109 -30.48 -10.55 -33.17
N GLN A 110 -30.27 -10.26 -34.46
CA GLN A 110 -30.16 -8.94 -35.08
C GLN A 110 -31.30 -8.01 -34.67
N PHE A 111 -30.99 -6.73 -34.45
CA PHE A 111 -31.91 -5.63 -34.70
C PHE A 111 -31.13 -4.48 -35.34
N GLN A 112 -31.54 -4.10 -36.55
CA GLN A 112 -31.12 -2.91 -37.26
C GLN A 112 -31.73 -1.66 -36.60
N GLY A 113 -30.98 -0.56 -36.61
CA GLY A 113 -31.50 0.75 -36.23
C GLY A 113 -30.46 1.85 -36.42
N SER A 114 -30.51 2.51 -37.57
CA SER A 114 -29.80 3.76 -37.90
C SER A 114 -29.98 4.84 -36.81
N ASN A 115 -28.97 5.66 -36.55
CA ASN A 115 -28.78 6.98 -37.19
C ASN A 115 -27.90 7.93 -36.36
N ALA A 116 -27.07 8.68 -37.09
CA ALA A 116 -26.62 10.06 -36.85
C ALA A 116 -25.88 10.48 -35.56
N ALA A 117 -24.60 10.78 -35.78
CA ALA A 117 -23.97 12.09 -35.59
C ALA A 117 -23.74 12.69 -34.18
N LYS A 118 -22.45 13.04 -33.98
CA LYS A 118 -21.82 14.21 -33.29
C LYS A 118 -20.64 13.66 -32.46
N SER A 119 -19.38 13.70 -32.90
CA SER A 119 -18.54 14.86 -33.23
C SER A 119 -18.73 16.04 -32.29
N VAL A 120 -17.91 16.10 -31.24
CA VAL A 120 -17.22 17.34 -30.81
C VAL A 120 -15.87 16.93 -30.25
N PHE A 121 -14.85 17.45 -30.93
CA PHE A 121 -13.45 17.50 -30.58
C PHE A 121 -13.20 18.96 -30.18
N LEU A 122 -12.71 19.19 -28.96
CA LEU A 122 -11.87 20.30 -28.49
C LEU A 122 -11.74 20.19 -26.97
#